data_AF-A0A543PBN4-F1
#
_entry.id   AF-A0A543PBN4-F1
#
_cell.length_a   1.000
_cell.length_b   1.000
_cell.length_c   1.000
_cell.angle_alpha   90.00
_cell.angle_beta   90.00
_cell.angle_gamma   90.00
#
_symmetry.space_group_name_H-M   'P 1'
#
loop_
_entity.id
_entity.type
_entity.pdbx_description
1 polymer ?
#
loop_
_entity_poly.entity_id
_entity_poly.type
_entity_poly.pdbx_seq_one_letter_code
_entity_poly.pdbx_strand_id
1 'polypeptide(L)' 'MSEEARPLLRVAKGEPSAEELAALTVVVAAMSQRRSRRRPTPVGAWASHADGHRRPFPVGHGGWRAAGRFS' A
#
# COMPACT_ATOMS: atom_id res chain seq x y z
N MET A 1 -4.19 -3.41 -36.10
CA MET A 1 -3.43 -4.63 -35.80
C MET A 1 -3.63 -4.91 -34.33
N SER A 2 -4.34 -5.99 -33.98
CA SER A 2 -4.60 -6.32 -32.58
C SER A 2 -3.27 -6.67 -31.93
N GLU A 3 -2.88 -5.92 -30.91
CA GLU A 3 -1.72 -6.24 -30.10
C GLU A 3 -2.01 -7.56 -29.40
N GLU A 4 -1.31 -8.64 -29.78
CA GLU A 4 -1.42 -9.94 -29.10
C GLU A 4 -0.80 -9.80 -27.70
N ALA A 5 -1.61 -9.32 -26.76
CA ALA A 5 -1.26 -9.29 -25.36
C ALA A 5 -1.06 -10.73 -24.87
N ARG A 6 0.14 -11.02 -24.35
CA ARG A 6 0.43 -12.35 -23.80
C ARG A 6 -0.56 -12.66 -22.67
N PRO A 7 -1.20 -13.85 -22.67
CA PRO A 7 -2.20 -14.20 -21.67
C PRO A 7 -1.58 -14.29 -20.28
N LEU A 8 -2.28 -13.75 -19.26
CA LEU A 8 -1.85 -13.79 -17.87
C LEU A 8 -1.89 -15.20 -17.27
N LEU A 9 -2.80 -16.05 -17.74
CA LEU A 9 -2.98 -17.44 -17.33
C LEU A 9 -3.18 -18.32 -18.57
N ARG A 10 -2.54 -19.50 -18.56
CA ARG A 10 -2.70 -20.53 -19.62
C ARG A 10 -2.86 -21.90 -18.97
N VAL A 11 -3.91 -22.62 -19.35
CA VAL A 11 -4.11 -24.02 -18.95
C VAL A 11 -3.21 -24.89 -19.82
N ALA A 12 -2.21 -25.53 -19.23
CA ALA A 12 -1.31 -26.42 -19.96
C ALA A 12 -1.83 -27.87 -20.04
N LYS A 13 -2.67 -28.28 -19.08
CA LYS A 13 -3.21 -29.63 -18.95
C LYS A 13 -4.51 -29.61 -18.14
N GLY A 14 -5.45 -30.48 -18.50
CA GLY A 14 -6.74 -30.64 -17.83
C GLY A 14 -7.83 -29.72 -18.39
N GLU A 15 -9.07 -29.97 -17.97
CA GLU A 15 -10.24 -29.16 -18.31
C GLU A 15 -10.82 -28.61 -17.00
N PRO A 16 -10.33 -27.46 -16.50
CA PRO A 16 -10.84 -26.87 -15.28
C PRO A 16 -12.28 -26.40 -15.48
N SER A 17 -13.08 -26.47 -14.41
CA SER A 17 -14.42 -25.90 -14.46
C SER A 17 -14.35 -24.36 -14.58
N ALA A 18 -15.46 -23.75 -15.02
CA ALA A 18 -15.56 -22.30 -15.08
C ALA A 18 -15.32 -21.64 -13.72
N GLU A 19 -15.79 -22.28 -12.65
CA GLU A 19 -15.62 -21.84 -11.26
C GLU A 19 -14.16 -21.88 -10.81
N GLU A 20 -13.44 -22.95 -11.13
CA GLU A 20 -12.02 -23.08 -10.79
C GLU A 20 -11.17 -22.03 -11.50
N LEU A 21 -11.45 -21.78 -12.78
CA LEU A 21 -10.75 -20.78 -13.57
C LEU A 21 -11.07 -19.36 -13.10
N ALA A 22 -12.32 -19.10 -12.70
CA ALA A 22 -12.72 -17.83 -12.08
C ALA A 22 -12.01 -17.62 -10.73
N ALA A 23 -11.97 -18.64 -9.86
CA ALA A 23 -11.30 -18.56 -8.57
C ALA A 23 -9.81 -18.23 -8.72
N LEU A 24 -9.11 -18.91 -9.63
CA LEU A 24 -7.70 -18.65 -9.89
C LEU A 24 -7.47 -17.24 -10.44
N THR A 25 -8.35 -16.77 -11.33
CA THR A 25 -8.28 -15.42 -11.90
C THR A 25 -8.42 -14.35 -10.81
N VAL A 26 -9.34 -14.53 -9.86
CA VAL A 26 -9.52 -13.61 -8.72
C VAL A 26 -8.27 -13.55 -7.86
N VAL A 27 -7.64 -14.71 -7.58
CA VAL A 27 -6.39 -14.76 -6.79
C VAL A 27 -5.26 -14.00 -7.51
N VAL A 28 -5.06 -14.25 -8.80
CA VAL A 28 -4.02 -13.57 -9.58
C VAL A 28 -4.27 -12.06 -9.67
N ALA A 29 -5.53 -11.65 -9.86
CA ALA A 29 -5.92 -10.24 -9.84
C ALA A 29 -5.67 -9.61 -8.46
N ALA A 30 -5.97 -10.31 -7.37
CA ALA A 30 -5.71 -9.84 -6.00
C ALA A 30 -4.21 -9.68 -5.72
N MET A 31 -3.38 -10.63 -6.17
CA MET A 31 -1.92 -10.55 -6.01
C MET A 31 -1.30 -9.45 -6.87
N SER A 32 -1.87 -9.17 -8.04
CA SER A 32 -1.40 -8.14 -8.97
C SER A 32 -1.79 -6.72 -8.53
N GLN A 33 -2.79 -6.58 -7.66
CA GLN A 33 -3.22 -5.28 -7.15
C GLN A 33 -2.13 -4.67 -6.25
N ARG A 34 -1.47 -3.64 -6.76
CA ARG A 34 -0.59 -2.78 -5.95
C ARG A 34 -1.44 -1.97 -4.97
N ARG A 35 -1.39 -2.34 -3.69
CA ARG A 35 -2.04 -1.58 -2.63
C ARG A 35 -1.27 -0.28 -2.40
N SER A 36 -1.92 0.86 -2.61
CA SER A 36 -1.34 2.14 -2.23
C SER A 36 -1.15 2.15 -0.72
N ARG A 37 0.07 2.47 -0.25
CA ARG A 37 0.30 2.64 1.19
C ARG A 37 -0.48 3.86 1.64
N ARG A 38 -1.54 3.64 2.42
CA ARG A 38 -2.26 4.74 3.07
C ARG A 38 -1.36 5.30 4.17
N ARG A 39 -0.72 6.43 3.89
CA ARG A 39 -0.02 7.20 4.93
C ARG A 39 -1.08 7.83 5.82
N PRO A 40 -0.99 7.73 7.15
CA PRO A 40 -1.87 8.50 8.03
C PRO A 40 -1.78 9.98 7.66
N THR A 41 -2.93 10.65 7.52
CA THR A 41 -2.97 12.11 7.42
C THR A 41 -2.43 12.65 8.73
N PRO A 42 -1.32 13.40 8.73
CA PRO A 42 -0.84 14.03 9.95
C PRO A 42 -1.95 14.95 10.48
N VAL A 43 -2.44 14.68 11.69
CA VAL A 43 -3.24 15.67 12.42
C VAL A 43 -2.28 16.78 12.82
N GLY A 44 -2.66 18.04 12.57
CA GLY A 44 -1.84 19.18 12.94
C GLY A 44 -1.51 19.11 14.43
N ALA A 45 -0.23 19.20 14.79
CA ALA A 45 0.24 19.05 16.17
C ALA A 45 0.01 20.30 17.04
N TRP A 46 -0.92 21.18 16.65
CA TRP A 46 -1.20 22.41 17.39
C TRP A 46 -1.75 22.04 18.77
N ALA A 47 -1.11 22.55 19.83
CA ALA A 47 -1.41 22.25 21.23
C ALA A 47 -1.40 20.73 21.57
N SER A 48 -0.53 19.94 20.94
CA SER A 48 -0.42 18.52 21.29
C SER A 48 0.05 18.35 22.73
N HIS A 49 -0.60 17.50 23.52
CA HIS A 49 -0.12 17.20 24.89
C HIS A 49 1.32 16.64 24.90
N ALA A 50 1.77 16.04 23.80
CA ALA A 50 3.14 15.58 23.61
C ALA A 50 4.20 16.68 23.75
N ASP A 51 3.78 17.94 23.62
CA ASP A 51 4.64 19.12 23.63
C ASP A 51 5.09 19.49 25.05
N GLY A 52 4.33 19.11 26.07
CA GLY A 52 4.70 19.30 27.48
C GLY A 52 5.71 18.28 28.01
N HIS A 53 6.12 17.31 27.19
CA HIS A 53 7.00 16.20 27.60
C HIS A 53 8.22 16.11 26.69
N ARG A 54 9.39 15.91 27.28
CA ARG A 54 10.62 15.63 26.51
C ARG A 54 10.48 14.28 25.79
N ARG A 55 10.54 14.30 24.46
CA ARG A 55 10.54 13.09 23.62
C ARG A 55 11.89 12.87 22.95
N PRO A 56 12.27 11.62 22.65
CA PRO A 56 13.39 11.32 21.78
C PRO A 56 13.22 11.99 20.41
N PHE A 57 14.34 12.35 19.78
CA PHE A 57 14.32 12.95 18.45
C PHE A 57 13.79 11.94 17.41
N PRO A 58 12.70 12.23 16.70
CA PRO A 58 12.15 11.31 15.71
C PRO A 58 13.09 11.20 14.50
N VAL A 59 13.50 9.97 14.18
CA VAL A 59 14.31 9.68 12.98
C VAL A 59 13.41 9.53 11.74
N GLY A 60 13.89 10.00 10.59
CA GLY A 60 13.21 9.84 9.30
C GLY A 60 12.40 11.05 8.82
N HIS A 61 11.65 10.84 7.74
CA HIS A 61 11.00 11.91 6.98
C HIS A 61 9.98 12.71 7.82
N GLY A 62 10.28 13.99 8.04
CA GLY A 62 9.45 14.91 8.84
C GLY A 62 9.99 15.18 10.25
N GLY A 63 11.01 14.44 10.71
CA GLY A 63 11.58 14.60 12.06
C GLY A 63 12.17 16.00 12.32
N TRP A 64 12.91 16.54 11.35
CA TRP A 64 13.48 17.89 11.44
C TRP A 64 12.41 18.99 11.58
N ARG A 65 11.32 18.93 10.81
CA ARG A 65 10.22 19.91 10.91
C ARG A 65 9.50 19.81 12.25
N ALA A 66 9.39 18.60 12.80
CA ALA A 66 8.79 18.38 14.10
C ALA A 66 9.65 18.94 15.25
N ALA A 67 10.98 18.96 15.11
CA ALA A 67 11.89 19.43 16.17
C ALA A 67 11.83 20.95 16.39
N GLY A 68 11.59 21.75 15.35
CA GLY A 68 11.58 23.21 15.42
C GLY A 68 10.26 23.85 15.87
N ARG A 69 9.25 23.05 16.27
CA ARG A 69 7.92 23.58 16.62
C ARG A 69 7.82 24.24 18.02
N PHE A 70 8.93 24.34 18.74
CA PHE A 70 9.00 24.83 20.14
C PHE A 70 10.05 25.91 20.40
N SER A 71 10.50 26.66 19.41
CA SER A 71 11.32 27.86 19.69
C SER A 71 10.44 29.04 20.10
#